data_AF-A0A3E1DXK6-F1
#
_entry.id   AF-A0A3E1DXK6-F1
#
_cell.length_a   1.000
_cell.length_b   1.000
_cell.length_c   1.000
_cell.angle_alpha   90.00
_cell.angle_beta   90.00
_cell.angle_gamma   90.00
#
_symmetry.space_group_name_H-M   'P 1'
#
loop_
_entity.id
_entity.type
_entity.pdbx_description
1 polymer ?
#
loop_
_entity_poly.entity_id
_entity_poly.type
_entity_poly.pdbx_seq_one_letter_code
_entity_poly.pdbx_strand_id
1 'polypeptide(L)'
;MTEPVLRVVTHPGGAHKDDFLACCLALAFSPVEICRREPTPEDLLDPAVCVLDAGGEHDPARRNFDHHQFDKDHPPICALSLLLQAHGLYQDALSFCEWLETTEWLDARGPVGTAGHLGVERDVLAKLNS
;
A
#
# COMPACT_ATOMS: atom_id res chain seq x y z
N MET A 1 -0.07 -17.38 19.51
CA MET A 1 -0.53 -15.99 19.64
C MET A 1 0.38 -15.17 18.75
N THR A 2 -0.14 -14.49 17.73
CA THR A 2 0.68 -13.62 16.88
C THR A 2 1.20 -12.47 17.73
N GLU A 3 2.52 -12.25 17.77
CA GLU A 3 3.11 -11.14 18.53
C GLU A 3 2.52 -9.80 18.06
N PRO A 4 2.30 -8.83 18.96
CA PRO A 4 1.71 -7.55 18.59
C PRO A 4 2.63 -6.80 17.64
N VAL A 5 2.05 -6.15 16.62
CA VAL A 5 2.77 -5.15 15.82
C VAL A 5 2.98 -3.93 16.71
N LEU A 6 4.22 -3.46 16.79
CA LEU A 6 4.61 -2.30 17.59
C LEU A 6 4.96 -1.10 16.71
N ARG A 7 5.40 -1.34 15.47
CA ARG A 7 5.85 -0.31 14.54
C ARG A 7 5.43 -0.61 13.11
N VAL A 8 5.11 0.44 12.36
CA VAL A 8 5.05 0.44 10.90
C VAL A 8 6.24 1.21 10.35
N VAL A 9 6.92 0.64 9.36
CA VAL A 9 7.94 1.33 8.56
C VAL A 9 7.40 1.49 7.15
N THR A 10 7.42 2.71 6.62
CA THR A 10 6.94 3.04 5.26
C THR A 10 7.92 3.99 4.58
N HIS A 11 7.84 4.11 3.26
CA HIS A 11 8.75 4.93 2.46
C HIS A 11 8.97 6.35 3.06
N PRO A 12 10.16 6.96 2.89
CA PRO A 12 10.39 8.35 3.24
C PRO A 12 9.71 9.30 2.26
N GLY A 13 9.55 10.58 2.63
CA GLY A 13 8.98 11.60 1.75
C GLY A 13 7.49 11.81 1.93
N GLY A 14 6.86 12.46 0.95
CA GLY A 14 5.42 12.74 0.95
C GLY A 14 4.62 11.47 0.72
N ALA A 15 3.57 11.28 1.52
CA ALA A 15 2.68 10.13 1.40
C ALA A 15 1.88 10.21 0.11
N HIS A 16 1.82 9.10 -0.62
CA HIS A 16 0.73 8.84 -1.54
C HIS A 16 -0.57 8.57 -0.75
N LYS A 17 -1.64 8.26 -1.48
CA LYS A 17 -2.96 8.04 -0.86
C LYS A 17 -3.03 6.66 -0.21
N ASP A 18 -2.46 5.67 -0.85
CA ASP A 18 -2.50 4.28 -0.43
C ASP A 18 -1.58 4.02 0.78
N ASP A 19 -0.33 4.51 0.82
CA ASP A 19 0.55 4.37 2.00
C ASP A 19 -0.06 5.07 3.22
N PHE A 20 -0.63 6.26 3.05
CA PHE A 20 -1.33 6.97 4.12
C PHE A 20 -2.51 6.16 4.67
N LEU A 21 -3.38 5.66 3.79
CA LEU A 21 -4.55 4.89 4.21
C LEU A 21 -4.17 3.52 4.79
N ALA A 22 -3.10 2.89 4.28
CA ALA A 22 -2.55 1.66 4.84
C ALA A 22 -2.04 1.91 6.26
N CYS A 23 -1.35 3.03 6.51
CA CYS A 23 -0.95 3.45 7.86
C CYS A 23 -2.17 3.70 8.77
N CYS A 24 -3.23 4.35 8.27
CA CYS A 24 -4.46 4.54 9.03
C CYS A 24 -5.11 3.21 9.42
N LEU A 25 -5.14 2.23 8.49
CA LEU A 25 -5.69 0.91 8.75
C LEU A 25 -4.85 0.15 9.79
N ALA A 26 -3.52 0.22 9.69
CA ALA A 26 -2.62 -0.37 10.70
C ALA A 26 -2.86 0.23 12.10
N LEU A 27 -3.02 1.55 12.19
CA LEU A 27 -3.36 2.26 13.44
C LEU A 27 -4.73 1.86 13.99
N ALA A 28 -5.69 1.54 13.13
CA ALA A 28 -7.02 1.09 13.55
C ALA A 28 -6.98 -0.33 14.16
N PHE A 29 -6.02 -1.17 13.76
CA PHE A 29 -5.84 -2.50 14.34
C PHE A 29 -5.01 -2.50 15.63
N SER A 30 -4.02 -1.61 15.76
CA SER A 30 -3.14 -1.54 16.93
C SER A 30 -2.51 -0.13 17.05
N PRO A 31 -2.29 0.38 18.28
CA PRO A 31 -1.54 1.62 18.47
C PRO A 31 -0.05 1.42 18.17
N VAL A 32 0.32 1.58 16.90
CA VAL A 32 1.68 1.41 16.38
C VAL A 32 2.40 2.75 16.20
N GLU A 33 3.73 2.75 16.35
CA GLU A 33 4.57 3.86 15.90
C GLU A 33 4.66 3.86 14.37
N ILE A 34 4.46 5.00 13.71
CA ILE A 34 4.68 5.15 12.26
C ILE A 34 6.05 5.78 12.00
N CYS A 35 6.96 5.04 11.39
CA CYS A 35 8.29 5.50 11.00
C CYS A 35 8.39 5.67 9.48
N ARG A 36 8.52 6.91 8.99
CA ARG A 36 8.74 7.19 7.57
C ARG A 36 10.24 7.21 7.25
N ARG A 37 10.79 6.08 6.80
CA ARG A 37 12.19 5.88 6.43
C ARG A 37 12.33 4.62 5.59
N GLU A 38 13.44 4.47 4.89
CA GLU A 38 13.78 3.19 4.25
C GLU A 38 13.84 2.06 5.29
N PRO A 39 13.25 0.89 5.03
CA PRO A 39 13.37 -0.27 5.89
C PRO A 39 14.78 -0.86 5.81
N THR A 40 15.27 -1.38 6.94
CA THR A 40 16.50 -2.18 6.99
C THR A 40 16.18 -3.67 6.83
N PRO A 41 17.16 -4.53 6.53
CA PRO A 41 16.96 -5.98 6.53
C PRO A 41 16.43 -6.52 7.86
N GLU A 42 16.78 -5.89 8.99
CA GLU A 42 16.26 -6.25 10.31
C GLU A 42 14.77 -5.92 10.44
N ASP A 43 14.30 -4.80 9.87
CA ASP A 43 12.86 -4.46 9.88
C ASP A 43 12.03 -5.52 9.14
N LEU A 44 12.52 -6.05 8.01
CA LEU A 44 11.83 -7.08 7.22
C LEU A 44 11.75 -8.45 7.92
N LEU A 45 12.60 -8.67 8.93
CA LEU A 45 12.69 -9.93 9.68
C LEU A 45 12.07 -9.82 11.09
N ASP A 46 11.85 -8.61 11.60
CA ASP A 46 11.30 -8.38 12.93
C ASP A 46 9.79 -8.58 12.91
N PRO A 47 9.24 -9.62 13.58
CA PRO A 47 7.81 -9.85 13.62
C PRO A 47 7.06 -8.66 14.24
N ALA A 48 7.68 -7.84 15.10
CA ALA A 48 7.02 -6.67 15.69
C ALA A 48 6.91 -5.48 14.73
N VAL A 49 7.52 -5.55 13.54
CA VAL A 49 7.48 -4.51 12.52
C VAL A 49 6.54 -4.92 11.38
N CYS A 50 5.77 -3.97 10.88
CA CYS A 50 5.05 -4.09 9.63
C CYS A 50 5.69 -3.13 8.62
N VAL A 51 6.15 -3.65 7.49
CA VAL A 51 6.73 -2.82 6.42
C VAL A 51 5.69 -2.61 5.34
N LEU A 52 5.37 -1.36 5.05
CA LEU A 52 4.37 -0.95 4.05
C LEU A 52 5.06 -0.20 2.92
N ASP A 53 4.70 -0.53 1.69
CA ASP A 53 5.08 0.23 0.49
C ASP A 53 6.60 0.46 0.31
N ALA A 54 7.41 -0.45 0.86
CA ALA A 54 8.87 -0.39 0.80
C ALA A 54 9.49 -1.76 1.11
N GLY A 55 10.76 -1.94 0.74
CA GLY A 55 11.56 -3.11 1.12
C GLY A 55 11.62 -4.24 0.09
N GLY A 56 10.86 -4.16 -1.00
CA GLY A 56 10.91 -5.06 -2.15
C GLY A 56 10.36 -6.46 -1.88
N GLU A 57 9.53 -6.63 -0.85
CA GLU A 57 8.99 -7.93 -0.43
C GLU A 57 7.49 -7.84 -0.11
N HIS A 58 6.73 -8.81 -0.62
CA HIS A 58 5.39 -9.11 -0.14
C HIS A 58 5.37 -10.48 0.55
N ASP A 59 5.25 -10.47 1.87
CA ASP A 59 5.03 -11.65 2.69
C ASP A 59 4.07 -11.30 3.85
N PRO A 60 2.78 -11.62 3.73
CA PRO A 60 1.80 -11.38 4.79
C PRO A 60 2.13 -12.05 6.13
N ALA A 61 2.84 -13.19 6.12
CA ALA A 61 3.23 -13.88 7.35
C ALA A 61 4.33 -13.12 8.11
N ARG A 62 5.14 -12.34 7.37
CA ARG A 62 6.15 -11.43 7.92
C ARG A 62 5.69 -9.99 8.04
N ARG A 63 4.47 -9.67 7.59
CA ARG A 63 3.88 -8.32 7.59
C ARG A 63 4.63 -7.34 6.68
N ASN A 64 5.20 -7.88 5.60
CA ASN A 64 5.84 -7.11 4.53
C ASN A 64 4.83 -6.94 3.40
N PHE A 65 4.47 -5.69 3.08
CA PHE A 65 3.44 -5.34 2.12
C PHE A 65 3.97 -4.31 1.13
N ASP A 66 4.99 -4.72 0.38
CA ASP A 66 5.45 -3.97 -0.78
C ASP A 66 4.85 -4.54 -2.08
N HIS A 67 4.65 -3.69 -3.07
CA HIS A 67 4.16 -4.05 -4.40
C HIS A 67 5.21 -3.81 -5.50
N HIS A 68 6.29 -3.06 -5.22
CA HIS A 68 7.28 -2.63 -6.21
C HIS A 68 8.02 -3.79 -6.91
N GLN A 69 8.08 -4.97 -6.28
CA GLN A 69 8.71 -6.16 -6.82
C GLN A 69 7.85 -6.92 -7.85
N PHE A 70 6.57 -6.60 -7.98
CA PHE A 70 5.70 -7.31 -8.92
C PHE A 70 6.00 -6.94 -10.38
N ASP A 71 5.88 -7.94 -11.26
CA ASP A 71 6.11 -7.75 -12.69
C ASP A 71 5.10 -6.77 -13.32
N LYS A 72 5.50 -6.20 -14.46
CA LYS A 72 4.65 -5.26 -15.22
C LYS A 72 3.31 -5.85 -15.68
N ASP A 73 3.24 -7.17 -15.84
CA ASP A 73 2.03 -7.87 -16.25
C ASP A 73 1.17 -8.32 -15.07
N HIS A 74 1.65 -8.16 -13.83
CA HIS A 74 0.85 -8.43 -12.64
C HIS A 74 -0.37 -7.49 -12.60
N PRO A 75 -1.56 -7.95 -12.16
CA PRO A 75 -2.68 -7.05 -11.92
C PRO A 75 -2.27 -5.89 -11.01
N PRO A 76 -2.69 -4.64 -11.31
CA PRO A 76 -2.36 -3.49 -10.47
C PRO A 76 -2.80 -3.71 -9.02
N ILE A 77 -1.91 -3.41 -8.09
CA ILE A 77 -2.14 -3.53 -6.66
C ILE A 77 -1.19 -2.55 -5.95
N CYS A 78 -1.61 -2.00 -4.81
CA CYS A 78 -0.82 -1.10 -3.97
C CYS A 78 -0.74 -1.62 -2.53
N ALA A 79 0.05 -0.96 -1.67
CA ALA A 79 0.27 -1.38 -0.28
C ALA A 79 -1.04 -1.46 0.53
N LEU A 80 -1.97 -0.51 0.31
CA LEU A 80 -3.30 -0.55 0.95
C LEU A 80 -4.04 -1.85 0.61
N SER A 81 -4.07 -2.23 -0.65
CA SER A 81 -4.76 -3.44 -1.11
C SER A 81 -4.14 -4.72 -0.55
N LEU A 82 -2.80 -4.80 -0.50
CA LEU A 82 -2.09 -5.92 0.11
C LEU A 82 -2.44 -6.08 1.59
N LEU A 83 -2.49 -4.97 2.34
CA LEU A 83 -2.90 -4.99 3.74
C LEU A 83 -4.38 -5.37 3.90
N LEU A 84 -5.27 -4.81 3.09
CA LEU A 84 -6.69 -5.19 3.08
C LEU A 84 -6.89 -6.69 2.80
N GLN A 85 -6.14 -7.26 1.85
CA GLN A 85 -6.17 -8.69 1.53
C GLN A 85 -5.71 -9.55 2.71
N ALA A 86 -4.62 -9.18 3.37
CA ALA A 86 -4.11 -9.91 4.53
C ALA A 86 -5.09 -9.94 5.71
N HIS A 87 -5.96 -8.93 5.82
CA HIS A 87 -7.01 -8.84 6.83
C HIS A 87 -8.39 -9.33 6.35
N GLY A 88 -8.50 -9.83 5.12
CA GLY A 88 -9.77 -10.32 4.56
C GLY A 88 -10.80 -9.22 4.27
N LEU A 89 -10.37 -7.95 4.19
CA LEU A 89 -11.23 -6.78 4.02
C LEU A 89 -11.28 -6.27 2.57
N TYR A 90 -10.52 -6.86 1.66
CA TYR A 90 -10.36 -6.34 0.29
C TYR A 90 -11.68 -6.28 -0.49
N GLN A 91 -12.50 -7.34 -0.43
CA GLN A 91 -13.80 -7.37 -1.12
C GLN A 91 -14.79 -6.38 -0.51
N ASP A 92 -14.77 -6.22 0.82
CA ASP A 92 -15.59 -5.22 1.50
C ASP A 92 -15.19 -3.82 1.07
N ALA A 93 -13.89 -3.52 1.01
CA ALA A 93 -13.39 -2.23 0.52
C ALA A 93 -13.84 -1.95 -0.92
N LEU A 94 -13.74 -2.92 -1.83
CA LEU A 94 -14.24 -2.77 -3.21
C LEU A 94 -15.75 -2.49 -3.28
N SER A 95 -16.54 -2.97 -2.32
CA SER A 95 -18.00 -2.79 -2.32
C SER A 95 -18.46 -1.35 -2.07
N PHE A 96 -17.63 -0.51 -1.46
CA PHE A 96 -17.98 0.89 -1.15
C PHE A 96 -16.92 1.92 -1.53
N CYS A 97 -15.68 1.50 -1.84
CA CYS A 97 -14.60 2.37 -2.32
C CYS A 97 -14.39 2.16 -3.82
N GLU A 98 -15.28 2.72 -4.66
CA GLU A 98 -15.12 2.69 -6.12
C GLU A 98 -13.78 3.29 -6.60
N TRP A 99 -13.17 4.16 -5.78
CA TRP A 99 -11.87 4.76 -6.07
C TRP A 99 -10.67 3.82 -5.82
N LEU A 100 -10.86 2.65 -5.19
CA LEU A 100 -9.77 1.75 -4.80
C LEU A 100 -9.01 1.24 -6.03
N GLU A 101 -9.73 0.73 -7.04
CA GLU A 101 -9.12 0.28 -8.29
C GLU A 101 -8.29 1.40 -8.94
N THR A 102 -8.83 2.61 -9.02
CA THR A 102 -8.08 3.75 -9.58
C THR A 102 -6.81 4.06 -8.78
N THR A 103 -6.83 3.85 -7.45
CA THR A 103 -5.66 4.04 -6.58
C THR A 103 -4.61 2.96 -6.84
N GLU A 104 -5.00 1.70 -6.98
CA GLU A 104 -4.11 0.59 -7.35
C GLU A 104 -3.43 0.83 -8.69
N TRP A 105 -4.19 1.30 -9.68
CA TRP A 105 -3.64 1.67 -10.99
C TRP A 105 -2.67 2.84 -10.90
N LEU A 106 -3.06 3.91 -10.20
CA LEU A 106 -2.24 5.12 -10.08
C LEU A 106 -0.89 4.83 -9.44
N ASP A 107 -0.89 4.01 -8.40
CA ASP A 107 0.33 3.66 -7.68
C ASP A 107 1.18 2.63 -8.46
N ALA A 108 0.58 1.55 -8.97
CA ALA A 108 1.32 0.49 -9.67
C ALA A 108 1.75 0.82 -11.11
N ARG A 109 1.06 1.76 -11.77
CA ARG A 109 1.24 2.07 -13.21
C ARG A 109 1.50 3.55 -13.50
N GLY A 110 1.40 4.40 -12.49
CA GLY A 110 1.58 5.83 -12.62
C GLY A 110 0.48 6.52 -13.44
N PRO A 111 0.52 7.87 -13.52
CA PRO A 111 -0.56 8.65 -14.14
C PRO A 111 -0.80 8.32 -15.62
N VAL A 112 0.23 7.92 -16.37
CA VAL A 112 0.07 7.60 -17.79
C VAL A 112 -0.68 6.28 -17.98
N GLY A 113 -0.31 5.25 -17.22
CA GLY A 113 -0.97 3.94 -17.28
C GLY A 113 -2.43 4.03 -16.84
N THR A 114 -2.69 4.74 -15.74
CA THR A 114 -4.04 4.95 -15.21
C THR A 114 -4.92 5.73 -16.18
N ALA A 115 -4.41 6.79 -16.81
CA ALA A 115 -5.17 7.54 -17.80
C ALA A 115 -5.58 6.66 -18.99
N GLY A 116 -4.65 5.82 -19.47
CA GLY A 116 -4.92 4.83 -20.52
C GLY A 116 -6.00 3.81 -20.11
N HIS A 117 -5.95 3.31 -18.88
CA HIS A 117 -6.96 2.40 -18.32
C HIS A 117 -8.35 3.03 -18.24
N LEU A 118 -8.41 4.29 -17.79
CA LEU A 118 -9.67 5.03 -17.64
C LEU A 118 -10.21 5.59 -18.97
N GLY A 119 -9.45 5.51 -20.07
CA GLY A 119 -9.84 6.07 -21.36
C GLY A 119 -9.89 7.60 -21.38
N VAL A 120 -9.06 8.26 -20.57
CA VAL A 120 -8.99 9.72 -20.45
C VAL A 120 -7.59 10.25 -20.78
N GLU A 121 -7.49 11.55 -21.05
CA GLU A 121 -6.21 12.23 -21.22
C GLU A 121 -5.47 12.34 -19.87
N ARG A 122 -4.13 12.22 -19.92
CA ARG A 122 -3.28 12.27 -18.70
C ARG A 122 -3.46 13.57 -17.90
N ASP A 123 -3.72 14.69 -18.58
CA ASP A 123 -3.88 15.99 -17.92
C ASP A 123 -5.12 16.06 -17.02
N VAL A 124 -6.13 15.22 -17.28
CA VAL A 124 -7.32 15.08 -16.42
C VAL A 124 -6.90 14.61 -15.03
N LEU A 125 -6.02 13.60 -14.92
CA LEU A 125 -5.58 13.10 -13.63
C LEU A 125 -4.82 14.16 -12.81
N ALA A 126 -4.00 14.98 -13.47
CA ALA A 126 -3.27 16.05 -12.78
C ALA A 126 -4.19 17.15 -12.19
N LYS A 127 -5.42 17.26 -12.69
CA LYS A 127 -6.44 18.20 -12.19
C LYS A 127 -7.26 17.63 -11.03
N LEU A 128 -7.17 16.32 -10.76
CA LEU A 128 -7.90 15.63 -9.69
C LEU A 128 -7.16 15.61 -8.34
N ASN A 129 -6.14 16.44 -8.18
CA ASN A 129 -5.43 16.59 -6.91
C ASN A 129 -6.43 16.92 -5.78
N SER A 130 -6.49 16.04 -4.79
CA SER A 130 -7.22 16.22 -3.53
C SER A 130 -6.24 16.57 -2.41
#